data_AF-A0A519RLJ9-F1
#
_entry.id   AF-A0A519RLJ9-F1
#
_cell.length_a   1.000
_cell.length_b   1.000
_cell.length_c   1.000
_cell.angle_alpha   90.00
_cell.angle_beta   90.00
_cell.angle_gamma   90.00
#
_symmetry.space_group_name_H-M   'P 1'
#
loop_
_entity.id
_entity.type
_entity.pdbx_description
1 polymer ?
#
loop_
_entity_poly.entity_id
_entity_poly.type
_entity_poly.pdbx_seq_one_letter_code
_entity_poly.pdbx_strand_id
1 'polypeptide(L)'
;CDVYLTKSNIDGTVSKQKISIIFHVKPVADENLKFDMTNKKVFVAGDSVQLNFPYDPDTHVSVPANSNFKLSIDDIPVSYSVNVDGLNFTMPVHHLAGAKKLNIQFDNQGKTVSLTRSLLSKIDYGDIEYWMGDKGRPGATYVVITEQRVDRQEYLDWINSQFTNFLNTPIVAQYSNYWNLVVIKKPAPENYAYVDNEEVSAILFGDLKESGYAFVKSFVPNYDGIILNTNLNGRATGGYLMVVNFPHINILLHEFGHLHAKLGDEYADTSYPRDPIYMEGLNPNVSNFNDYESIPWKHWILDKTNIPGVNAGADQMGVGAFLGANYKANQFYRPMLSTIMGFDIFAPFGPIYTEAWALGTYERLGILGSITSTKTANLRTFTVAKEWDRNLTKVEWFLNGSKQDGWTNQSEIIVDENKIAENIYSIKAELTDLSSYIKNPHAYSAFK
;
A
#
# COMPACT_ATOMS: atom_id res chain seq x y z
N CYS A 1 -17.57 16.41 -14.38
CA CYS A 1 -18.95 16.23 -13.87
C CYS A 1 -18.88 16.42 -12.37
N ASP A 2 -19.35 17.56 -11.86
CA ASP A 2 -19.49 17.78 -10.43
C ASP A 2 -20.96 17.68 -10.02
N VAL A 3 -21.20 16.86 -9.01
CA VAL A 3 -22.43 16.78 -8.23
C VAL A 3 -22.28 17.73 -7.04
N TYR A 4 -23.36 18.42 -6.65
CA TYR A 4 -23.39 19.23 -5.42
C TYR A 4 -24.39 18.67 -4.40
N LEU A 5 -23.96 18.66 -3.13
CA LEU A 5 -24.73 18.42 -1.93
C LEU A 5 -25.41 19.72 -1.43
N THR A 6 -26.62 19.57 -0.90
CA THR A 6 -27.41 20.61 -0.22
C THR A 6 -27.10 20.65 1.28
N LYS A 7 -26.99 21.85 1.87
CA LYS A 7 -27.13 22.05 3.33
C LYS A 7 -27.96 23.29 3.62
N SER A 8 -28.97 23.14 4.47
CA SER A 8 -29.82 24.19 5.01
C SER A 8 -29.22 24.74 6.32
N ASN A 9 -29.22 26.06 6.51
CA ASN A 9 -28.98 26.71 7.81
C ASN A 9 -30.27 27.41 8.31
N ILE A 10 -30.32 27.66 9.62
CA ILE A 10 -31.49 27.65 10.51
C ILE A 10 -32.31 28.98 10.56
N ASP A 11 -32.02 30.01 9.76
CA ASP A 11 -32.66 31.34 9.90
C ASP A 11 -33.38 31.88 8.65
N GLY A 12 -33.61 31.04 7.63
CA GLY A 12 -34.66 31.28 6.63
C GLY A 12 -34.48 32.45 5.65
N THR A 13 -33.29 33.07 5.55
CA THR A 13 -33.02 34.12 4.54
C THR A 13 -31.93 33.70 3.54
N VAL A 14 -32.23 33.84 2.24
CA VAL A 14 -31.35 33.46 1.12
C VAL A 14 -30.63 34.70 0.59
N SER A 15 -29.32 34.78 0.77
CA SER A 15 -28.44 35.69 0.03
C SER A 15 -27.50 34.88 -0.87
N LYS A 16 -27.47 35.19 -2.17
CA LYS A 16 -26.62 34.51 -3.16
C LYS A 16 -25.24 35.19 -3.17
N GLN A 17 -24.19 34.48 -2.75
CA GLN A 17 -22.80 34.84 -3.03
C GLN A 17 -22.06 33.68 -3.72
N LYS A 18 -21.24 34.05 -4.71
CA LYS A 18 -20.56 33.18 -5.67
C LYS A 18 -19.18 32.82 -5.10
N ILE A 19 -18.89 31.55 -4.85
CA ILE A 19 -17.60 31.06 -4.37
C ILE A 19 -16.83 30.43 -5.54
N SER A 20 -15.57 30.83 -5.71
CA SER A 20 -14.62 30.29 -6.69
C SER A 20 -13.71 29.26 -6.02
N ILE A 21 -13.43 28.14 -6.71
CA ILE A 21 -12.48 27.11 -6.28
C ILE A 21 -11.30 27.10 -7.26
N ILE A 22 -10.08 27.08 -6.71
CA ILE A 22 -8.80 27.04 -7.44
C ILE A 22 -8.28 25.60 -7.42
N PHE A 23 -7.93 25.08 -8.60
CA PHE A 23 -7.22 23.80 -8.75
C PHE A 23 -5.71 24.02 -8.82
N HIS A 24 -4.94 23.19 -8.13
CA HIS A 24 -3.50 23.08 -8.35
C HIS A 24 -3.22 21.91 -9.30
N VAL A 25 -3.14 22.21 -10.59
CA VAL A 25 -2.68 21.28 -11.63
C VAL A 25 -1.29 21.73 -12.05
N LYS A 26 -0.30 20.83 -12.01
CA LYS A 26 1.00 21.10 -12.65
C LYS A 26 0.81 21.10 -14.17
N PRO A 27 1.11 22.19 -14.88
CA PRO A 27 0.91 22.26 -16.31
C PRO A 27 2.09 21.63 -17.05
N VAL A 28 1.79 20.81 -18.05
CA VAL A 28 2.49 20.86 -19.33
C VAL A 28 1.44 21.27 -20.35
N ALA A 29 1.79 22.23 -21.20
CA ALA A 29 0.88 23.05 -22.00
C ALA A 29 -0.13 22.25 -22.83
N ASP A 30 -1.37 22.77 -22.81
CA ASP A 30 -2.48 22.62 -23.76
C ASP A 30 -2.43 21.42 -24.72
N GLU A 31 -3.27 20.43 -24.43
CA GLU A 31 -4.38 19.97 -25.28
C GLU A 31 -5.08 18.82 -24.54
N ASN A 32 -6.39 18.93 -24.33
CA ASN A 32 -7.19 18.07 -23.45
C ASN A 32 -7.27 16.57 -23.85
N LEU A 33 -6.37 16.07 -24.69
CA LEU A 33 -6.44 14.77 -25.33
C LEU A 33 -6.49 13.59 -24.34
N LYS A 34 -7.51 12.74 -24.50
CA LYS A 34 -7.72 11.51 -23.72
C LYS A 34 -7.55 10.27 -24.59
N PHE A 35 -7.20 9.16 -23.95
CA PHE A 35 -7.27 7.82 -24.55
C PHE A 35 -8.43 7.09 -23.87
N ASP A 36 -9.33 6.50 -24.65
CA ASP A 36 -10.27 5.52 -24.10
C ASP A 36 -9.60 4.14 -24.12
N MET A 37 -9.15 3.71 -22.94
CA MET A 37 -8.74 2.32 -22.71
C MET A 37 -10.02 1.56 -22.38
N THR A 38 -10.69 1.03 -23.40
CA THR A 38 -12.03 0.42 -23.25
C THR A 38 -12.06 -0.80 -22.34
N ASN A 39 -10.93 -1.31 -21.86
CA ASN A 39 -10.92 -2.36 -20.85
C ASN A 39 -9.79 -2.15 -19.84
N LYS A 40 -10.15 -2.22 -18.55
CA LYS A 40 -9.22 -2.38 -17.41
C LYS A 40 -8.54 -3.76 -17.47
N LYS A 41 -7.79 -4.03 -18.54
CA LYS A 41 -7.08 -5.30 -18.75
C LYS A 41 -5.75 -5.26 -18.00
N VAL A 42 -5.45 -6.37 -17.35
CA VAL A 42 -4.11 -6.69 -16.86
C VAL A 42 -3.41 -7.50 -17.93
N PHE A 43 -2.22 -7.06 -18.31
CA PHE A 43 -1.49 -7.66 -19.42
C PHE A 43 -0.34 -8.55 -18.93
N VAL A 44 -0.06 -9.61 -19.68
CA VAL A 44 1.17 -10.40 -19.57
C VAL A 44 2.13 -10.06 -20.71
N ALA A 45 3.40 -10.42 -20.54
CA ALA A 45 4.37 -10.28 -21.62
C ALA A 45 3.92 -11.04 -22.87
N GLY A 46 4.01 -10.40 -24.04
CA GLY A 46 3.55 -10.96 -25.30
C GLY A 46 2.10 -10.63 -25.67
N ASP A 47 1.30 -10.07 -24.76
CA ASP A 47 -0.06 -9.65 -25.08
C ASP A 47 -0.06 -8.52 -26.11
N SER A 48 -0.98 -8.60 -27.07
CA SER A 48 -1.26 -7.50 -27.99
C SER A 48 -2.11 -6.44 -27.30
N VAL A 49 -1.61 -5.21 -27.30
CA VAL A 49 -2.29 -4.03 -26.76
C VAL A 49 -2.70 -3.12 -27.91
N GLN A 50 -3.96 -2.74 -27.94
CA GLN A 50 -4.49 -1.73 -28.85
C GLN A 50 -4.89 -0.49 -28.04
N LEU A 51 -4.31 0.65 -28.39
CA LEU A 51 -4.66 1.96 -27.85
C LEU A 51 -5.40 2.74 -28.93
N ASN A 52 -6.64 3.16 -28.67
CA ASN A 52 -7.35 4.07 -29.56
C ASN A 52 -6.56 5.38 -29.74
N PHE A 53 -6.71 6.12 -30.83
CA PHE A 53 -6.02 7.41 -30.92
C PHE A 53 -6.43 8.37 -29.79
N PRO A 54 -5.51 9.25 -29.34
CA PRO A 54 -5.88 10.31 -28.41
C PRO A 54 -6.95 11.19 -29.06
N TYR A 55 -7.96 11.60 -28.30
CA TYR A 55 -9.06 12.45 -28.78
C TYR A 55 -9.30 13.64 -27.87
N ASP A 56 -9.72 14.76 -28.47
CA ASP A 56 -10.12 15.95 -27.73
C ASP A 56 -11.48 15.69 -27.06
N PRO A 57 -11.61 15.81 -25.73
CA PRO A 57 -12.83 15.45 -25.01
C PRO A 57 -13.97 16.43 -25.24
N ASP A 58 -13.71 17.65 -25.72
CA ASP A 58 -14.73 18.64 -26.00
C ASP A 58 -15.26 18.51 -27.42
N THR A 59 -14.39 18.16 -28.38
CA THR A 59 -14.75 18.04 -29.81
C THR A 59 -14.92 16.60 -30.29
N HIS A 60 -14.47 15.61 -29.51
CA HIS A 60 -14.36 14.20 -29.87
C HIS A 60 -13.52 13.91 -31.13
N VAL A 61 -12.69 14.87 -31.57
CA VAL A 61 -11.81 14.70 -32.73
C VAL A 61 -10.54 13.97 -32.29
N SER A 62 -10.19 12.88 -32.99
CA SER A 62 -8.97 12.11 -32.74
C SER A 62 -7.74 12.75 -33.40
N VAL A 63 -6.57 12.57 -32.79
CA VAL A 63 -5.28 12.94 -33.37
C VAL A 63 -5.07 12.17 -34.68
N PRO A 64 -4.60 12.82 -35.77
CA PRO A 64 -4.43 12.16 -37.05
C PRO A 64 -3.49 10.94 -36.98
N ALA A 65 -3.86 9.85 -37.66
CA ALA A 65 -3.12 8.57 -37.70
C ALA A 65 -1.68 8.70 -38.26
N ASN A 66 -1.37 9.79 -38.93
CA ASN A 66 -0.07 10.13 -39.52
C ASN A 66 0.88 10.89 -38.56
N SER A 67 0.52 11.04 -37.29
CA SER A 67 1.40 11.62 -36.28
C SER A 67 2.55 10.66 -35.93
N ASN A 68 3.77 11.18 -35.78
CA ASN A 68 4.92 10.36 -35.36
C ASN A 68 4.87 10.15 -33.84
N PHE A 69 4.44 8.96 -33.42
CA PHE A 69 4.39 8.60 -32.01
C PHE A 69 5.76 8.12 -31.48
N LYS A 70 6.03 8.38 -30.20
CA LYS A 70 7.04 7.69 -29.41
C LYS A 70 6.33 7.02 -28.26
N LEU A 71 6.45 5.70 -28.19
CA LEU A 71 5.86 4.89 -27.15
C LEU A 71 6.97 4.38 -26.23
N SER A 72 6.76 4.48 -24.93
CA SER A 72 7.63 3.83 -23.94
C SER A 72 6.83 3.29 -22.77
N ILE A 73 7.34 2.25 -22.14
CA ILE A 73 6.82 1.66 -20.91
C ILE A 73 7.94 1.68 -19.88
N ASP A 74 7.68 2.28 -18.70
CA ASP A 74 8.69 2.55 -17.68
C ASP A 74 9.93 3.25 -18.27
N ASP A 75 9.66 4.21 -19.16
CA ASP A 75 10.65 5.00 -19.91
C ASP A 75 11.54 4.16 -20.88
N ILE A 76 11.22 2.87 -21.10
CA ILE A 76 11.85 2.00 -22.11
C ILE A 76 11.07 2.07 -23.42
N PRO A 77 11.69 2.41 -24.56
CA PRO A 77 11.02 2.50 -25.86
C PRO A 77 10.37 1.15 -26.29
N VAL A 78 9.15 1.23 -26.82
CA VAL A 78 8.39 0.07 -27.30
C VAL A 78 8.05 0.24 -28.78
N SER A 79 8.32 -0.78 -29.59
CA SER A 79 7.92 -0.81 -30.99
C SER A 79 6.40 -0.93 -31.12
N TYR A 80 5.82 -0.20 -32.07
CA TYR A 80 4.39 -0.18 -32.31
C TYR A 80 4.09 -0.18 -33.81
N SER A 81 2.86 -0.53 -34.17
CA SER A 81 2.28 -0.33 -35.50
C SER A 81 1.04 0.57 -35.39
N VAL A 82 0.74 1.30 -36.46
CA VAL A 82 -0.44 2.16 -36.54
C VAL A 82 -1.45 1.50 -37.46
N ASN A 83 -2.70 1.36 -37.01
CA ASN A 83 -3.82 0.93 -37.86
C ASN A 83 -4.92 2.01 -37.87
N VAL A 84 -6.04 1.72 -38.54
CA VAL A 84 -7.16 2.67 -38.67
C VAL A 84 -7.79 3.05 -37.33
N ASP A 85 -7.69 2.18 -36.34
CA ASP A 85 -8.35 2.32 -35.04
C ASP A 85 -7.40 2.82 -33.94
N GLY A 86 -6.07 2.83 -34.16
CA GLY A 86 -5.11 3.31 -33.17
C GLY A 86 -3.68 2.75 -33.27
N LEU A 87 -3.01 2.71 -32.12
CA LEU A 87 -1.66 2.19 -31.93
C LEU A 87 -1.72 0.76 -31.40
N ASN A 88 -1.04 -0.16 -32.07
CA ASN A 88 -0.87 -1.53 -31.58
C ASN A 88 0.57 -1.77 -31.18
N PHE A 89 0.78 -2.43 -30.06
CA PHE A 89 2.09 -2.89 -29.65
C PHE A 89 1.97 -4.20 -28.88
N THR A 90 3.09 -4.89 -28.74
CA THR A 90 3.18 -6.10 -27.91
C THR A 90 3.76 -5.74 -26.57
N MET A 91 3.13 -6.19 -25.48
CA MET A 91 3.67 -5.97 -24.14
C MET A 91 5.08 -6.57 -24.04
N PRO A 92 6.09 -5.78 -23.68
CA PRO A 92 7.45 -6.26 -23.57
C PRO A 92 7.58 -7.26 -22.42
N VAL A 93 8.59 -8.12 -22.51
CA VAL A 93 9.03 -8.91 -21.35
C VAL A 93 9.45 -7.93 -20.26
N HIS A 94 8.87 -8.10 -19.08
CA HIS A 94 9.15 -7.29 -17.91
C HIS A 94 9.46 -8.22 -16.73
N HIS A 95 10.36 -7.77 -15.88
CA HIS A 95 10.83 -8.55 -14.74
C HIS A 95 10.00 -8.27 -13.48
N LEU A 96 9.19 -7.20 -13.47
CA LEU A 96 8.38 -6.80 -12.32
C LEU A 96 6.92 -6.61 -12.73
N ALA A 97 6.01 -7.28 -12.04
CA ALA A 97 4.57 -7.04 -12.13
C ALA A 97 4.16 -5.76 -11.39
N GLY A 98 2.98 -5.26 -11.71
CA GLY A 98 2.40 -4.06 -11.12
C GLY A 98 2.14 -2.96 -12.15
N ALA A 99 1.91 -1.75 -11.65
CA ALA A 99 1.64 -0.58 -12.47
C ALA A 99 2.87 -0.20 -13.30
N LYS A 100 2.63 0.09 -14.57
CA LYS A 100 3.61 0.42 -15.60
C LYS A 100 3.31 1.78 -16.17
N LYS A 101 4.32 2.63 -16.23
CA LYS A 101 4.20 3.99 -16.76
C LYS A 101 4.28 3.93 -18.29
N LEU A 102 3.13 3.99 -18.94
CA LEU A 102 3.03 4.13 -20.39
C LEU A 102 3.18 5.61 -20.75
N ASN A 103 4.24 5.98 -21.47
CA ASN A 103 4.37 7.32 -22.04
C ASN A 103 4.18 7.28 -23.55
N ILE A 104 3.40 8.23 -24.03
CA ILE A 104 3.12 8.46 -25.44
C ILE A 104 3.48 9.90 -25.75
N GLN A 105 4.38 10.12 -26.70
CA GLN A 105 4.69 11.46 -27.20
C GLN A 105 4.37 11.54 -28.69
N PHE A 106 3.85 12.65 -29.16
CA PHE A 106 3.60 12.89 -30.57
C PHE A 106 3.61 14.39 -30.86
N ASP A 107 3.77 14.74 -32.14
CA ASP A 107 3.59 16.11 -32.60
C ASP A 107 2.11 16.35 -32.92
N ASN A 108 1.54 17.42 -32.38
CA ASN A 108 0.26 17.96 -32.79
C ASN A 108 0.43 19.42 -33.18
N GLN A 109 0.22 19.73 -34.46
CA GLN A 109 0.32 21.10 -35.00
C GLN A 109 1.63 21.82 -34.65
N GLY A 110 2.77 21.10 -34.66
CA GLY A 110 4.09 21.66 -34.36
C GLY A 110 4.41 21.79 -32.86
N LYS A 111 3.55 21.27 -31.98
CA LYS A 111 3.80 21.14 -30.54
C LYS A 111 3.97 19.68 -30.17
N THR A 112 4.99 19.40 -29.35
CA THR A 112 5.14 18.07 -28.75
C THR A 112 4.17 17.90 -27.58
N VAL A 113 3.24 16.96 -27.72
CA VAL A 113 2.32 16.54 -26.67
C VAL A 113 2.88 15.28 -25.99
N SER A 114 2.81 15.21 -24.66
CA SER A 114 3.22 14.04 -23.88
C SER A 114 2.07 13.58 -22.99
N LEU A 115 1.69 12.32 -23.13
CA LEU A 115 0.64 11.68 -22.35
C LEU A 115 1.23 10.51 -21.57
N THR A 116 1.04 10.53 -20.25
CA THR A 116 1.40 9.41 -19.38
C THR A 116 0.15 8.72 -18.87
N ARG A 117 0.14 7.40 -18.90
CA ARG A 117 -0.91 6.52 -18.37
C ARG A 117 -0.29 5.40 -17.56
N SER A 118 -1.11 4.75 -16.74
CA SER A 118 -0.71 3.54 -16.03
C SER A 118 -1.34 2.33 -16.71
N LEU A 119 -0.53 1.33 -17.04
CA LEU A 119 -0.97 -0.01 -17.42
C LEU A 119 -0.73 -0.94 -16.24
N LEU A 120 -1.58 -1.93 -16.02
CA LEU A 120 -1.27 -2.98 -15.03
C LEU A 120 -0.72 -4.20 -15.76
N SER A 121 0.39 -4.74 -15.25
CA SER A 121 1.03 -5.94 -15.79
C SER A 121 1.15 -7.01 -14.71
N LYS A 122 1.05 -8.28 -15.12
CA LYS A 122 1.28 -9.44 -14.25
C LYS A 122 2.30 -10.39 -14.86
N ILE A 123 2.95 -11.18 -14.01
CA ILE A 123 3.88 -12.24 -14.42
C ILE A 123 3.25 -13.60 -14.10
N ASP A 124 3.12 -14.47 -15.10
CA ASP A 124 2.57 -15.81 -14.95
C ASP A 124 3.70 -16.86 -14.82
N TYR A 125 3.66 -17.67 -13.77
CA TYR A 125 4.58 -18.80 -13.53
C TYR A 125 3.84 -20.15 -13.49
N GLY A 126 2.77 -20.30 -14.24
CA GLY A 126 2.01 -21.55 -14.35
C GLY A 126 0.90 -21.63 -13.31
N ASP A 127 1.19 -22.12 -12.10
CA ASP A 127 0.16 -22.25 -11.04
C ASP A 127 -0.01 -20.97 -10.20
N ILE A 128 0.93 -20.03 -10.32
CA ILE A 128 0.92 -18.76 -9.60
C ILE A 128 1.10 -17.59 -10.56
N GLU A 129 0.53 -16.45 -10.19
CA GLU A 129 0.70 -15.18 -10.88
C GLU A 129 1.16 -14.11 -9.90
N TYR A 130 2.16 -13.32 -10.29
CA TYR A 130 2.53 -12.10 -9.57
C TYR A 130 1.80 -10.93 -10.21
N TRP A 131 0.96 -10.27 -9.41
CA TRP A 131 0.21 -9.08 -9.80
C TRP A 131 0.89 -7.79 -9.32
N MET A 132 1.85 -7.94 -8.40
CA MET A 132 2.80 -6.91 -7.98
C MET A 132 4.12 -7.59 -7.61
N GLY A 133 5.24 -6.99 -7.99
CA GLY A 133 6.56 -7.55 -7.71
C GLY A 133 6.90 -8.76 -8.58
N ASP A 134 7.79 -9.63 -8.09
CA ASP A 134 8.22 -10.82 -8.82
C ASP A 134 8.67 -11.93 -7.86
N LYS A 135 9.07 -13.08 -8.44
CA LYS A 135 9.65 -14.16 -7.66
C LYS A 135 11.05 -13.77 -7.16
N GLY A 136 11.16 -13.50 -5.87
CA GLY A 136 12.43 -13.25 -5.18
C GLY A 136 12.68 -11.78 -4.86
N ARG A 137 11.86 -10.86 -5.37
CA ARG A 137 11.86 -9.46 -4.94
C ARG A 137 11.71 -9.35 -3.41
N PRO A 138 12.62 -8.61 -2.73
CA PRO A 138 12.45 -8.29 -1.32
C PRO A 138 11.19 -7.45 -1.07
N GLY A 139 10.48 -7.73 0.01
CA GLY A 139 9.31 -6.96 0.41
C GLY A 139 8.23 -7.80 1.06
N ALA A 140 7.15 -7.12 1.45
CA ALA A 140 5.95 -7.73 2.00
C ALA A 140 5.27 -8.61 0.94
N THR A 141 5.14 -9.90 1.22
CA THR A 141 4.60 -10.89 0.29
C THR A 141 3.24 -11.37 0.76
N TYR A 142 2.20 -10.98 0.02
CA TYR A 142 0.82 -11.37 0.29
C TYR A 142 0.35 -12.40 -0.75
N VAL A 143 -0.29 -13.47 -0.28
CA VAL A 143 -0.78 -14.54 -1.13
C VAL A 143 -2.30 -14.55 -1.16
N VAL A 144 -2.89 -14.34 -2.33
CA VAL A 144 -4.31 -14.50 -2.58
C VAL A 144 -4.59 -15.96 -2.93
N ILE A 145 -5.53 -16.54 -2.19
CA ILE A 145 -6.12 -17.84 -2.47
C ILE A 145 -7.63 -17.72 -2.56
N THR A 146 -8.24 -18.66 -3.27
CA THR A 146 -9.69 -18.71 -3.47
C THR A 146 -10.17 -20.13 -3.15
N GLU A 147 -11.35 -20.25 -2.54
CA GLU A 147 -11.97 -21.57 -2.28
C GLU A 147 -12.46 -22.22 -3.58
N GLN A 148 -12.68 -21.42 -4.62
CA GLN A 148 -13.08 -21.85 -5.96
C GLN A 148 -11.95 -21.57 -6.96
N ARG A 149 -12.07 -22.01 -8.22
CA ARG A 149 -11.04 -21.71 -9.22
C ARG A 149 -10.96 -20.20 -9.49
N VAL A 150 -9.74 -19.67 -9.60
CA VAL A 150 -9.47 -18.24 -9.89
C VAL A 150 -9.94 -17.82 -11.29
N ASP A 151 -10.12 -18.77 -12.21
CA ASP A 151 -10.59 -18.50 -13.58
C ASP A 151 -12.10 -18.19 -13.67
N ARG A 152 -12.81 -18.17 -12.55
CA ARG A 152 -14.19 -17.67 -12.50
C ARG A 152 -14.20 -16.16 -12.75
N GLN A 153 -15.10 -15.72 -13.62
CA GLN A 153 -15.19 -14.33 -14.06
C GLN A 153 -15.34 -13.34 -12.91
N GLU A 154 -16.11 -13.67 -11.87
CA GLU A 154 -16.31 -12.82 -10.68
C GLU A 154 -15.00 -12.48 -9.95
N TYR A 155 -14.10 -13.46 -9.83
CA TYR A 155 -12.78 -13.24 -9.22
C TYR A 155 -11.90 -12.36 -10.09
N LEU A 156 -11.88 -12.64 -11.40
CA LEU A 156 -11.14 -11.80 -12.36
C LEU A 156 -11.67 -10.36 -12.33
N ASP A 157 -12.98 -10.18 -12.30
CA ASP A 157 -13.63 -8.87 -12.23
C ASP A 157 -13.30 -8.14 -10.92
N TRP A 158 -13.28 -8.85 -9.79
CA TRP A 158 -12.90 -8.26 -8.51
C TRP A 158 -11.43 -7.83 -8.48
N ILE A 159 -10.50 -8.69 -8.92
CA ILE A 159 -9.08 -8.34 -8.94
C ILE A 159 -8.85 -7.15 -9.89
N ASN A 160 -9.46 -7.17 -11.08
CA ASN A 160 -9.34 -6.10 -12.08
C ASN A 160 -10.00 -4.78 -11.63
N SER A 161 -11.03 -4.83 -10.78
CA SER A 161 -11.74 -3.63 -10.32
C SER A 161 -11.27 -3.15 -8.95
N GLN A 162 -11.61 -3.89 -7.89
CA GLN A 162 -11.43 -3.46 -6.51
C GLN A 162 -9.97 -3.56 -6.09
N PHE A 163 -9.32 -4.69 -6.39
CA PHE A 163 -7.95 -4.92 -5.95
C PHE A 163 -6.96 -4.01 -6.69
N THR A 164 -7.17 -3.80 -7.98
CA THR A 164 -6.36 -2.84 -8.75
C THR A 164 -6.50 -1.42 -8.21
N ASN A 165 -7.71 -1.00 -7.82
CA ASN A 165 -7.90 0.30 -7.18
C ASN A 165 -7.21 0.35 -5.81
N PHE A 166 -7.24 -0.74 -5.03
CA PHE A 166 -6.48 -0.86 -3.78
C PHE A 166 -4.99 -0.62 -4.01
N LEU A 167 -4.39 -1.29 -4.99
CA LEU A 167 -2.97 -1.11 -5.34
C LEU A 167 -2.62 0.33 -5.76
N ASN A 168 -3.58 1.05 -6.34
CA ASN A 168 -3.43 2.44 -6.76
C ASN A 168 -3.74 3.46 -5.64
N THR A 169 -4.17 3.02 -4.47
CA THR A 169 -4.37 3.92 -3.32
C THR A 169 -3.02 4.54 -2.97
N PRO A 170 -2.91 5.87 -2.75
CA PRO A 170 -1.62 6.56 -2.61
C PRO A 170 -0.65 5.89 -1.63
N ILE A 171 -1.16 5.47 -0.47
CA ILE A 171 -0.38 4.80 0.58
C ILE A 171 0.14 3.42 0.14
N VAL A 172 -0.60 2.67 -0.67
CA VAL A 172 -0.17 1.36 -1.20
C VAL A 172 0.81 1.58 -2.36
N ALA A 173 0.45 2.48 -3.28
CA ALA A 173 1.22 2.77 -4.48
C ALA A 173 2.61 3.35 -4.16
N GLN A 174 2.74 4.18 -3.12
CA GLN A 174 4.03 4.74 -2.70
C GLN A 174 5.04 3.67 -2.32
N TYR A 175 4.58 2.58 -1.72
CA TYR A 175 5.43 1.46 -1.31
C TYR A 175 5.38 0.29 -2.29
N SER A 176 4.81 0.46 -3.48
CA SER A 176 4.70 -0.58 -4.52
C SER A 176 6.01 -1.34 -4.80
N ASN A 177 7.15 -0.69 -4.58
CA ASN A 177 8.45 -1.30 -4.74
C ASN A 177 8.84 -2.35 -3.69
N TYR A 178 8.09 -2.43 -2.60
CA TYR A 178 8.30 -3.33 -1.47
C TYR A 178 7.13 -4.30 -1.27
N TRP A 179 6.30 -4.47 -2.30
CA TRP A 179 5.14 -5.34 -2.25
C TRP A 179 5.25 -6.42 -3.30
N ASN A 180 4.96 -7.65 -2.87
CA ASN A 180 4.70 -8.78 -3.73
C ASN A 180 3.26 -9.23 -3.48
N LEU A 181 2.50 -9.34 -4.56
CA LEU A 181 1.15 -9.90 -4.52
C LEU A 181 1.11 -11.11 -5.42
N VAL A 182 0.92 -12.27 -4.81
CA VAL A 182 0.90 -13.56 -5.49
C VAL A 182 -0.51 -14.11 -5.48
N VAL A 183 -1.03 -14.51 -6.62
CA VAL A 183 -2.31 -15.21 -6.75
C VAL A 183 -2.03 -16.67 -7.06
N ILE A 184 -2.50 -17.59 -6.23
CA ILE A 184 -2.45 -19.03 -6.53
C ILE A 184 -3.69 -19.36 -7.36
N LYS A 185 -3.50 -19.75 -8.63
CA LYS A 185 -4.59 -20.03 -9.57
C LYS A 185 -5.33 -21.33 -9.26
N LYS A 186 -4.63 -22.28 -8.65
CA LYS A 186 -5.22 -23.54 -8.21
C LYS A 186 -6.22 -23.25 -7.08
N PRO A 187 -7.45 -23.76 -7.17
CA PRO A 187 -8.38 -23.65 -6.06
C PRO A 187 -7.73 -24.28 -4.82
N ALA A 188 -7.88 -23.61 -3.68
CA ALA A 188 -7.63 -24.31 -2.43
C ALA A 188 -8.57 -25.55 -2.41
N PRO A 189 -8.11 -26.73 -1.99
CA PRO A 189 -9.02 -27.89 -1.87
C PRO A 189 -10.22 -27.57 -0.92
N GLU A 190 -11.24 -28.41 -0.82
CA GLU A 190 -12.42 -28.05 -0.01
C GLU A 190 -12.11 -27.98 1.52
N ASN A 191 -12.75 -27.05 2.24
CA ASN A 191 -12.79 -26.94 3.72
C ASN A 191 -11.58 -26.32 4.47
N TYR A 192 -10.88 -25.29 3.96
CA TYR A 192 -9.70 -24.72 4.65
C TYR A 192 -9.93 -23.59 5.65
N ALA A 193 -11.00 -22.83 5.52
CA ALA A 193 -11.41 -21.92 6.57
C ALA A 193 -12.20 -22.70 7.62
N TYR A 194 -12.01 -22.39 8.90
CA TYR A 194 -13.08 -22.64 9.85
C TYR A 194 -14.27 -21.81 9.35
N VAL A 195 -15.41 -22.46 9.09
CA VAL A 195 -16.70 -21.86 8.70
C VAL A 195 -17.73 -22.49 9.62
N ASP A 196 -18.35 -21.71 10.50
CA ASP A 196 -19.47 -22.18 11.30
C ASP A 196 -20.70 -21.35 10.90
N ASN A 197 -21.78 -22.03 10.50
CA ASN A 197 -23.08 -21.45 10.11
C ASN A 197 -23.13 -20.46 8.93
N GLU A 198 -22.44 -20.74 7.81
CA GLU A 198 -22.59 -20.01 6.52
C GLU A 198 -22.26 -18.49 6.55
N GLU A 199 -21.77 -17.96 7.68
CA GLU A 199 -21.26 -16.59 7.81
C GLU A 199 -19.82 -16.57 8.34
N VAL A 200 -18.98 -15.75 7.71
CA VAL A 200 -17.60 -15.43 8.13
C VAL A 200 -17.60 -14.51 9.37
N SER A 201 -18.75 -13.98 9.79
CA SER A 201 -18.87 -12.97 10.85
C SER A 201 -18.57 -13.48 12.26
N ALA A 202 -18.48 -14.80 12.49
CA ALA A 202 -18.36 -15.38 13.84
C ALA A 202 -17.14 -16.29 14.07
N ILE A 203 -16.08 -16.18 13.27
CA ILE A 203 -14.90 -17.06 13.42
C ILE A 203 -13.78 -16.31 14.08
N LEU A 204 -13.93 -16.31 15.40
CA LEU A 204 -13.07 -15.85 16.47
C LEU A 204 -11.60 -16.26 16.42
N PHE A 205 -11.09 -16.79 15.31
CA PHE A 205 -9.67 -17.12 15.18
C PHE A 205 -9.06 -16.84 13.82
N GLY A 206 -9.81 -16.49 12.77
CA GLY A 206 -9.23 -16.11 11.47
C GLY A 206 -8.01 -16.94 11.08
N ASP A 207 -8.07 -18.26 11.26
CA ASP A 207 -6.91 -19.14 11.12
C ASP A 207 -7.21 -20.14 10.01
N LEU A 208 -6.28 -20.31 9.08
CA LEU A 208 -6.39 -21.39 8.11
C LEU A 208 -6.17 -22.70 8.84
N LYS A 209 -6.85 -23.77 8.44
CA LYS A 209 -6.42 -25.11 8.87
C LYS A 209 -4.95 -25.31 8.50
N GLU A 210 -4.20 -26.09 9.28
CA GLU A 210 -2.76 -26.36 9.02
C GLU A 210 -2.49 -26.78 7.58
N SER A 211 -3.40 -27.56 7.01
CA SER A 211 -3.34 -28.00 5.62
C SER A 211 -3.38 -26.83 4.62
N GLY A 212 -4.02 -25.71 4.94
CA GLY A 212 -4.16 -24.51 4.10
C GLY A 212 -2.89 -23.69 4.12
N TYR A 213 -2.28 -23.55 5.31
CA TYR A 213 -0.92 -23.02 5.42
C TYR A 213 0.08 -23.89 4.66
N ALA A 214 -0.02 -25.22 4.75
CA ALA A 214 0.82 -26.14 3.99
C ALA A 214 0.62 -26.00 2.48
N PHE A 215 -0.64 -25.85 2.02
CA PHE A 215 -0.96 -25.59 0.63
C PHE A 215 -0.29 -24.31 0.14
N VAL A 216 -0.48 -23.17 0.82
CA VAL A 216 0.17 -21.91 0.44
C VAL A 216 1.69 -22.03 0.44
N LYS A 217 2.28 -22.63 1.49
CA LYS A 217 3.72 -22.86 1.60
C LYS A 217 4.29 -23.71 0.46
N SER A 218 3.49 -24.61 -0.12
CA SER A 218 3.94 -25.43 -1.25
C SER A 218 4.17 -24.64 -2.54
N PHE A 219 3.54 -23.46 -2.68
CA PHE A 219 3.73 -22.56 -3.81
C PHE A 219 4.64 -21.37 -3.46
N VAL A 220 4.40 -20.77 -2.30
CA VAL A 220 5.07 -19.57 -1.81
C VAL A 220 5.57 -19.86 -0.39
N PRO A 221 6.81 -20.34 -0.21
CA PRO A 221 7.30 -20.78 1.10
C PRO A 221 7.50 -19.63 2.09
N ASN A 222 7.72 -18.41 1.58
CA ASN A 222 7.91 -17.21 2.38
C ASN A 222 6.80 -16.20 2.04
N TYR A 223 5.90 -15.93 2.98
CA TYR A 223 4.85 -14.93 2.87
C TYR A 223 4.66 -14.23 4.21
N ASP A 224 4.08 -13.05 4.16
CA ASP A 224 3.76 -12.21 5.31
C ASP A 224 2.25 -12.14 5.61
N GLY A 225 1.43 -12.66 4.70
CA GLY A 225 0.00 -12.77 4.91
C GLY A 225 -0.72 -13.51 3.78
N ILE A 226 -1.90 -14.03 4.10
CA ILE A 226 -2.77 -14.74 3.18
C ILE A 226 -4.09 -13.98 3.09
N ILE A 227 -4.61 -13.84 1.88
CA ILE A 227 -5.89 -13.24 1.57
C ILE A 227 -6.75 -14.36 0.99
N LEU A 228 -7.65 -14.89 1.81
CA LEU A 228 -8.65 -15.83 1.38
C LEU A 228 -9.85 -15.05 0.84
N ASN A 229 -10.02 -15.06 -0.48
CA ASN A 229 -11.24 -14.57 -1.10
C ASN A 229 -12.26 -15.72 -1.17
N THR A 230 -13.36 -15.56 -0.44
CA THR A 230 -14.42 -16.56 -0.26
C THR A 230 -15.75 -16.04 -0.81
N ASN A 231 -16.67 -16.95 -1.15
CA ASN A 231 -18.04 -16.59 -1.49
C ASN A 231 -18.95 -16.48 -0.25
N LEU A 232 -18.43 -16.78 0.94
CA LEU A 232 -19.18 -16.72 2.20
C LEU A 232 -19.37 -15.27 2.64
N ASN A 233 -20.50 -14.95 3.25
CA ASN A 233 -20.75 -13.58 3.69
C ASN A 233 -19.90 -13.23 4.91
N GLY A 234 -19.21 -12.10 4.86
CA GLY A 234 -18.49 -11.51 5.99
C GLY A 234 -17.00 -11.30 5.72
N ARG A 235 -16.31 -10.86 6.76
CA ARG A 235 -14.89 -10.52 6.72
C ARG A 235 -14.27 -10.67 8.11
N ALA A 236 -13.02 -11.07 8.15
CA ALA A 236 -12.25 -11.12 9.38
C ALA A 236 -10.76 -11.11 9.07
N THR A 237 -9.97 -10.47 9.92
CA THR A 237 -8.51 -10.57 9.91
C THR A 237 -8.02 -11.09 11.25
N GLY A 238 -7.20 -12.14 11.19
CA GLY A 238 -6.58 -12.76 12.37
C GLY A 238 -5.20 -13.30 12.04
N GLY A 239 -4.20 -12.97 12.87
CA GLY A 239 -2.82 -13.41 12.65
C GLY A 239 -2.31 -13.05 11.24
N TYR A 240 -1.96 -14.07 10.46
CA TYR A 240 -1.48 -13.93 9.08
C TYR A 240 -2.56 -14.09 8.01
N LEU A 241 -3.83 -14.23 8.38
CA LEU A 241 -4.93 -14.47 7.45
C LEU A 241 -5.93 -13.32 7.48
N MET A 242 -6.29 -12.88 6.28
CA MET A 242 -7.45 -12.07 6.00
C MET A 242 -8.45 -12.92 5.21
N VAL A 243 -9.70 -12.97 5.66
CA VAL A 243 -10.82 -13.57 4.96
C VAL A 243 -11.76 -12.48 4.52
N VAL A 244 -12.04 -12.41 3.22
CA VAL A 244 -12.92 -11.39 2.64
C VAL A 244 -13.77 -11.98 1.52
N ASN A 245 -14.95 -11.42 1.31
CA ASN A 245 -15.80 -11.75 0.16
C ASN A 245 -15.96 -10.52 -0.73
N PHE A 246 -15.32 -10.60 -1.91
CA PHE A 246 -15.32 -9.57 -2.96
C PHE A 246 -15.46 -8.12 -2.45
N PRO A 247 -14.64 -7.72 -1.45
CA PRO A 247 -14.88 -6.49 -0.72
C PRO A 247 -14.70 -5.29 -1.64
N HIS A 248 -15.48 -4.24 -1.37
CA HIS A 248 -15.14 -2.90 -1.86
C HIS A 248 -13.73 -2.51 -1.39
N ILE A 249 -13.04 -1.71 -2.19
CA ILE A 249 -11.68 -1.24 -1.91
C ILE A 249 -11.46 -0.78 -0.45
N ASN A 250 -12.42 -0.06 0.12
CA ASN A 250 -12.26 0.48 1.46
C ASN A 250 -12.31 -0.58 2.56
N ILE A 251 -13.11 -1.63 2.36
CA ILE A 251 -13.11 -2.79 3.25
C ILE A 251 -11.77 -3.51 3.13
N LEU A 252 -11.27 -3.69 1.90
CA LEU A 252 -9.96 -4.29 1.70
C LEU A 252 -8.85 -3.49 2.40
N LEU A 253 -8.89 -2.17 2.29
CA LEU A 253 -7.99 -1.25 3.00
C LEU A 253 -8.09 -1.36 4.53
N HIS A 254 -9.29 -1.45 5.07
CA HIS A 254 -9.55 -1.65 6.51
C HIS A 254 -8.93 -2.97 7.00
N GLU A 255 -9.23 -4.08 6.33
CA GLU A 255 -8.71 -5.40 6.71
C GLU A 255 -7.18 -5.47 6.54
N PHE A 256 -6.64 -4.85 5.49
CA PHE A 256 -5.19 -4.71 5.36
C PHE A 256 -4.59 -3.81 6.44
N GLY A 257 -5.35 -2.86 7.00
CA GLY A 257 -4.94 -2.11 8.17
C GLY A 257 -4.61 -3.03 9.34
N HIS A 258 -5.44 -4.03 9.60
CA HIS A 258 -5.15 -5.07 10.59
C HIS A 258 -3.95 -5.93 10.18
N LEU A 259 -3.99 -6.53 8.98
CA LEU A 259 -2.99 -7.51 8.54
C LEU A 259 -1.59 -6.88 8.38
N HIS A 260 -1.50 -5.75 7.67
CA HIS A 260 -0.25 -5.10 7.30
C HIS A 260 0.25 -4.15 8.40
N ALA A 261 -0.62 -3.28 8.90
CA ALA A 261 -0.24 -2.17 9.78
C ALA A 261 -0.53 -2.44 11.27
N LYS A 262 -1.04 -3.63 11.61
CA LYS A 262 -1.41 -4.03 12.98
C LYS A 262 -2.39 -3.04 13.63
N LEU A 263 -3.23 -2.37 12.85
CA LEU A 263 -4.22 -1.44 13.36
C LEU A 263 -5.31 -2.22 14.11
N GLY A 264 -5.87 -1.63 15.16
CA GLY A 264 -7.03 -2.13 15.89
C GLY A 264 -8.30 -1.46 15.40
N ASP A 265 -9.44 -2.10 15.64
CA ASP A 265 -10.74 -1.48 15.38
C ASP A 265 -11.00 -0.30 16.32
N GLU A 266 -11.63 0.74 15.78
CA GLU A 266 -11.91 2.00 16.48
C GLU A 266 -13.39 2.23 16.74
N TYR A 267 -14.25 1.38 16.20
CA TYR A 267 -15.67 1.41 16.51
C TYR A 267 -15.93 0.72 17.86
N ALA A 268 -16.96 1.19 18.55
CA ALA A 268 -17.53 0.50 19.70
C ALA A 268 -18.61 -0.46 19.21
N ASP A 269 -18.66 -1.67 19.74
CA ASP A 269 -19.66 -2.66 19.39
C ASP A 269 -20.11 -3.43 20.64
N THR A 270 -21.28 -3.05 21.15
CA THR A 270 -21.89 -3.69 22.31
C THR A 270 -22.41 -5.11 22.04
N SER A 271 -22.50 -5.52 20.77
CA SER A 271 -22.88 -6.88 20.39
C SER A 271 -21.69 -7.84 20.33
N TYR A 272 -20.45 -7.32 20.45
CA TYR A 272 -19.25 -8.12 20.42
C TYR A 272 -19.20 -9.04 21.65
N PRO A 273 -19.22 -10.38 21.48
CA PRO A 273 -19.56 -11.32 22.54
C PRO A 273 -18.42 -11.59 23.54
N ARG A 274 -17.23 -11.02 23.33
CA ARG A 274 -16.04 -11.26 24.17
C ARG A 274 -15.35 -9.96 24.55
N ASP A 275 -14.54 -10.02 25.60
CA ASP A 275 -13.60 -8.94 25.84
C ASP A 275 -12.51 -8.97 24.76
N PRO A 276 -12.19 -7.82 24.15
CA PRO A 276 -11.14 -7.74 23.16
C PRO A 276 -9.79 -8.07 23.77
N ILE A 277 -8.92 -8.67 22.97
CA ILE A 277 -7.50 -8.76 23.32
C ILE A 277 -6.93 -7.35 23.31
N TYR A 278 -6.23 -7.00 24.38
CA TYR A 278 -5.57 -5.71 24.48
C TYR A 278 -4.28 -5.82 25.29
N MET A 279 -3.25 -5.19 24.75
CA MET A 279 -1.96 -4.92 25.41
C MET A 279 -1.51 -3.56 24.86
N GLU A 280 -1.09 -2.63 25.72
CA GLU A 280 -0.63 -1.32 25.25
C GLU A 280 0.54 -1.51 24.26
N GLY A 281 0.47 -0.83 23.12
CA GLY A 281 1.43 -0.97 22.02
C GLY A 281 1.15 -2.13 21.07
N LEU A 282 0.13 -2.97 21.31
CA LEU A 282 -0.29 -4.01 20.36
C LEU A 282 -0.79 -3.42 19.05
N ASN A 283 -1.66 -2.40 19.15
CA ASN A 283 -2.21 -1.68 18.02
C ASN A 283 -1.80 -0.20 18.14
N PRO A 284 -1.18 0.40 17.10
CA PRO A 284 -0.63 1.75 17.19
C PRO A 284 -1.71 2.85 17.23
N ASN A 285 -2.98 2.51 16.98
CA ASN A 285 -4.12 3.43 16.96
C ASN A 285 -5.14 3.18 18.10
N VAL A 286 -4.81 2.32 19.08
CA VAL A 286 -5.66 2.05 20.24
C VAL A 286 -4.83 2.17 21.51
N SER A 287 -5.34 2.90 22.50
CA SER A 287 -4.68 3.04 23.80
C SER A 287 -5.68 3.03 24.95
N ASN A 288 -5.27 2.63 26.14
CA ASN A 288 -6.05 2.82 27.37
C ASN A 288 -5.67 4.12 28.10
N PHE A 289 -4.77 4.91 27.51
CA PHE A 289 -4.36 6.22 28.01
C PHE A 289 -4.98 7.34 27.18
N ASN A 290 -5.20 8.49 27.81
CA ASN A 290 -5.72 9.70 27.17
C ASN A 290 -4.89 10.96 27.48
N ASP A 291 -3.74 10.83 28.12
CA ASP A 291 -2.81 11.92 28.39
C ASP A 291 -1.66 11.95 27.36
N TYR A 292 -1.14 13.15 27.10
CA TYR A 292 -0.07 13.36 26.13
C TYR A 292 1.18 12.52 26.44
N GLU A 293 1.52 12.30 27.70
CA GLU A 293 2.76 11.62 28.07
C GLU A 293 2.72 10.11 27.77
N SER A 294 1.54 9.51 27.86
CA SER A 294 1.37 8.06 27.77
C SER A 294 0.76 7.57 26.45
N ILE A 295 0.01 8.41 25.73
CA ILE A 295 -0.57 8.03 24.43
C ILE A 295 0.53 7.68 23.41
N PRO A 296 0.41 6.57 22.65
CA PRO A 296 1.45 6.11 21.74
C PRO A 296 1.63 6.98 20.49
N TRP A 297 0.60 7.71 20.04
CA TRP A 297 0.66 8.63 18.90
C TRP A 297 0.92 10.09 19.28
N LYS A 298 1.46 10.36 20.48
CA LYS A 298 1.68 11.72 21.00
C LYS A 298 2.52 12.63 20.10
N HIS A 299 3.43 12.09 19.30
CA HIS A 299 4.23 12.85 18.32
C HIS A 299 3.40 13.44 17.16
N TRP A 300 2.15 13.02 17.00
CA TRP A 300 1.21 13.61 16.04
C TRP A 300 0.28 14.67 16.64
N ILE A 301 0.24 14.83 17.97
CA ILE A 301 -0.58 15.85 18.64
C ILE A 301 0.11 17.22 18.48
N LEU A 302 -0.61 18.18 17.88
CA LEU A 302 -0.09 19.52 17.60
C LEU A 302 -0.02 20.41 18.85
N ASP A 303 -1.11 20.45 19.62
CA ASP A 303 -1.20 21.20 20.88
C ASP A 303 -1.25 20.22 22.06
N LYS A 304 -0.14 20.13 22.78
CA LYS A 304 0.03 19.22 23.92
C LYS A 304 -0.80 19.63 25.14
N THR A 305 -1.27 20.88 25.17
CA THR A 305 -2.04 21.45 26.29
C THR A 305 -3.53 21.50 26.03
N ASN A 306 -3.95 21.28 24.78
CA ASN A 306 -5.34 21.32 24.33
C ASN A 306 -5.64 20.15 23.38
N ILE A 307 -5.69 18.94 23.94
CA ILE A 307 -5.78 17.68 23.20
C ILE A 307 -7.24 17.43 22.77
N PRO A 308 -7.50 17.25 21.46
CA PRO A 308 -8.83 16.86 20.96
C PRO A 308 -9.34 15.57 21.62
N GLY A 309 -10.64 15.46 21.86
CA GLY A 309 -11.24 14.35 22.61
C GLY A 309 -11.02 14.33 24.13
N VAL A 310 -10.09 15.14 24.67
CA VAL A 310 -9.81 15.27 26.11
C VAL A 310 -10.26 16.62 26.64
N ASN A 311 -9.87 17.71 25.97
CA ASN A 311 -10.20 19.07 26.36
C ASN A 311 -11.46 19.55 25.62
N ALA A 312 -12.48 19.99 26.36
CA ALA A 312 -13.79 20.37 25.80
C ALA A 312 -13.75 21.53 24.79
N GLY A 313 -12.69 22.36 24.80
CA GLY A 313 -12.50 23.48 23.87
C GLY A 313 -11.54 23.19 22.72
N ALA A 314 -11.00 21.97 22.59
CA ALA A 314 -10.09 21.61 21.52
C ALA A 314 -10.84 21.43 20.18
N ASP A 315 -10.16 21.75 19.07
CA ASP A 315 -10.66 21.44 17.73
C ASP A 315 -10.63 19.93 17.49
N GLN A 316 -11.79 19.35 17.19
CA GLN A 316 -11.96 17.89 17.03
C GLN A 316 -11.51 17.36 15.66
N MET A 317 -11.08 18.24 14.74
CA MET A 317 -10.64 17.85 13.38
C MET A 317 -9.22 17.26 13.34
N GLY A 318 -8.46 17.40 14.42
CA GLY A 318 -7.06 16.96 14.52
C GLY A 318 -6.84 15.60 15.17
N VAL A 319 -5.57 15.27 15.35
CA VAL A 319 -5.15 14.11 16.16
C VAL A 319 -5.31 14.45 17.65
N GLY A 320 -5.98 13.57 18.39
CA GLY A 320 -6.20 13.68 19.82
C GLY A 320 -6.38 12.32 20.47
N ALA A 321 -7.21 12.24 21.52
CA ALA A 321 -7.58 10.98 22.16
C ALA A 321 -9.09 10.95 22.41
N PHE A 322 -9.80 10.23 21.55
CA PHE A 322 -11.25 10.16 21.55
C PHE A 322 -11.69 8.86 22.21
N LEU A 323 -12.55 8.96 23.22
CA LEU A 323 -13.08 7.78 23.92
C LEU A 323 -13.93 6.91 22.99
N GLY A 324 -13.75 5.60 23.08
CA GLY A 324 -14.39 4.58 22.26
C GLY A 324 -13.43 3.99 21.23
N ALA A 325 -13.04 2.73 21.42
CA ALA A 325 -12.25 1.94 20.48
C ALA A 325 -12.27 0.46 20.89
N ASN A 326 -11.77 -0.42 20.03
CA ASN A 326 -11.58 -1.85 20.29
C ASN A 326 -12.87 -2.48 20.87
N TYR A 327 -14.00 -2.17 20.23
CA TYR A 327 -15.35 -2.59 20.61
C TYR A 327 -15.87 -2.08 21.96
N LYS A 328 -15.10 -1.31 22.74
CA LYS A 328 -15.52 -0.73 24.02
C LYS A 328 -15.80 0.76 23.90
N ALA A 329 -17.02 1.17 24.26
CA ALA A 329 -17.45 2.57 24.18
C ALA A 329 -16.80 3.51 25.22
N ASN A 330 -16.33 2.98 26.35
CA ASN A 330 -15.96 3.77 27.53
C ASN A 330 -14.65 3.32 28.20
N GLN A 331 -13.75 2.68 27.45
CA GLN A 331 -12.49 2.17 28.00
C GLN A 331 -11.28 2.65 27.18
N PHE A 332 -11.27 2.35 25.89
CA PHE A 332 -10.13 2.64 25.03
C PHE A 332 -10.31 3.95 24.26
N TYR A 333 -9.19 4.51 23.81
CA TYR A 333 -9.09 5.75 23.06
C TYR A 333 -8.54 5.48 21.66
N ARG A 334 -8.99 6.28 20.70
CA ARG A 334 -8.53 6.32 19.31
C ARG A 334 -7.96 7.70 18.95
N PRO A 335 -7.10 7.82 17.93
CA PRO A 335 -6.41 9.06 17.62
C PRO A 335 -7.28 10.11 16.91
N MET A 336 -8.37 9.70 16.25
CA MET A 336 -9.17 10.57 15.40
C MET A 336 -10.66 10.23 15.53
N LEU A 337 -11.53 11.22 15.35
CA LEU A 337 -12.97 11.04 15.56
C LEU A 337 -13.62 10.06 14.57
N SER A 338 -13.20 10.12 13.30
CA SER A 338 -13.80 9.41 12.16
C SER A 338 -12.73 8.89 11.22
N THR A 339 -12.59 7.56 11.12
CA THR A 339 -11.53 6.89 10.36
C THR A 339 -12.02 5.61 9.68
N ILE A 340 -11.22 5.11 8.74
CA ILE A 340 -11.45 3.84 8.05
C ILE A 340 -11.45 2.64 9.01
N MET A 341 -10.75 2.72 10.14
CA MET A 341 -10.73 1.67 11.17
C MET A 341 -11.93 1.76 12.13
N GLY A 342 -12.77 2.79 11.98
CA GLY A 342 -13.87 3.07 12.89
C GLY A 342 -15.17 3.33 12.16
N PHE A 343 -15.66 4.55 12.33
CA PHE A 343 -17.04 4.91 11.99
C PHE A 343 -17.24 5.40 10.56
N ASP A 344 -16.18 5.56 9.77
CA ASP A 344 -16.25 6.03 8.39
C ASP A 344 -15.31 5.25 7.49
N ILE A 345 -15.84 4.17 6.91
CA ILE A 345 -15.12 3.31 5.96
C ILE A 345 -14.68 4.09 4.70
N PHE A 346 -15.20 5.28 4.42
CA PHE A 346 -14.78 6.10 3.28
C PHE A 346 -13.74 7.17 3.65
N ALA A 347 -13.39 7.30 4.93
CA ALA A 347 -12.34 8.22 5.36
C ALA A 347 -10.98 7.81 4.79
N PRO A 348 -10.13 8.77 4.37
CA PRO A 348 -8.76 8.47 4.00
C PRO A 348 -7.95 8.00 5.22
N PHE A 349 -6.84 7.30 4.97
CA PHE A 349 -5.85 7.00 6.01
C PHE A 349 -5.31 8.31 6.61
N GLY A 350 -5.56 8.50 7.90
CA GLY A 350 -4.97 9.59 8.67
C GLY A 350 -3.47 9.37 8.95
N PRO A 351 -2.82 10.32 9.63
CA PRO A 351 -1.38 10.28 9.88
C PRO A 351 -0.91 9.04 10.65
N ILE A 352 -1.62 8.61 11.71
CA ILE A 352 -1.24 7.46 12.55
C ILE A 352 -1.27 6.17 11.72
N TYR A 353 -2.32 5.98 10.94
CA TYR A 353 -2.51 4.82 10.08
C TYR A 353 -1.48 4.79 8.96
N THR A 354 -1.16 5.96 8.41
CA THR A 354 -0.16 6.09 7.35
C THR A 354 1.24 5.76 7.85
N GLU A 355 1.58 6.23 9.05
CA GLU A 355 2.82 5.88 9.75
C GLU A 355 2.89 4.37 10.04
N ALA A 356 1.82 3.80 10.61
CA ALA A 356 1.73 2.38 10.92
C ALA A 356 1.90 1.49 9.67
N TRP A 357 1.35 1.92 8.54
CA TRP A 357 1.51 1.22 7.26
C TRP A 357 2.95 1.26 6.76
N ALA A 358 3.58 2.43 6.79
CA ALA A 358 4.98 2.58 6.41
C ALA A 358 5.88 1.67 7.26
N LEU A 359 5.64 1.65 8.57
CA LEU A 359 6.35 0.78 9.52
C LEU A 359 6.11 -0.71 9.23
N GLY A 360 4.86 -1.11 8.98
CA GLY A 360 4.51 -2.48 8.59
C GLY A 360 5.18 -2.93 7.29
N THR A 361 5.42 -2.00 6.36
CA THR A 361 6.17 -2.26 5.13
C THR A 361 7.64 -2.50 5.43
N TYR A 362 8.27 -1.64 6.23
CA TYR A 362 9.70 -1.77 6.57
C TYR A 362 10.00 -2.98 7.44
N GLU A 363 9.09 -3.35 8.35
CA GLU A 363 9.18 -4.57 9.16
C GLU A 363 9.38 -5.80 8.27
N ARG A 364 8.51 -5.96 7.27
CA ARG A 364 8.49 -7.12 6.36
C ARG A 364 9.61 -7.09 5.35
N LEU A 365 10.00 -5.90 4.90
CA LEU A 365 11.19 -5.75 4.08
C LEU A 365 12.42 -6.25 4.86
N GLY A 366 12.50 -5.96 6.16
CA GLY A 366 13.49 -6.55 7.07
C GLY A 366 14.94 -6.19 6.70
N ILE A 367 15.16 -4.97 6.17
CA ILE A 367 16.49 -4.49 5.73
C ILE A 367 17.50 -4.61 6.87
N LEU A 368 17.17 -4.09 8.06
CA LEU A 368 18.11 -4.06 9.20
C LEU A 368 18.45 -5.48 9.68
N GLY A 369 17.46 -6.39 9.70
CA GLY A 369 17.68 -7.80 10.01
C GLY A 369 18.46 -8.58 8.94
N SER A 370 18.71 -7.99 7.76
CA SER A 370 19.47 -8.61 6.67
C SER A 370 20.98 -8.31 6.70
N ILE A 371 21.43 -7.52 7.68
CA ILE A 371 22.84 -7.16 7.80
C ILE A 371 23.64 -8.38 8.26
N THR A 372 24.63 -8.75 7.47
CA THR A 372 25.57 -9.84 7.76
C THR A 372 26.99 -9.28 7.84
N SER A 373 27.91 -10.06 8.40
CA SER A 373 29.33 -9.72 8.34
C SER A 373 30.20 -10.93 8.03
N THR A 374 31.27 -10.70 7.28
CA THR A 374 32.30 -11.70 6.98
C THR A 374 33.68 -11.10 7.26
N LYS A 375 34.64 -11.94 7.66
CA LYS A 375 36.01 -11.51 7.94
C LYS A 375 36.99 -12.29 7.08
N THR A 376 37.87 -11.55 6.40
CA THR A 376 38.97 -12.08 5.60
C THR A 376 40.25 -11.36 5.99
N ALA A 377 41.18 -12.09 6.62
CA ALA A 377 42.37 -11.51 7.25
C ALA A 377 41.99 -10.36 8.22
N ASN A 378 42.42 -9.13 7.95
CA ASN A 378 42.15 -7.94 8.78
C ASN A 378 40.98 -7.10 8.27
N LEU A 379 40.34 -7.50 7.17
CA LEU A 379 39.19 -6.81 6.61
C LEU A 379 37.92 -7.50 7.09
N ARG A 380 37.00 -6.71 7.67
CA ARG A 380 35.64 -7.13 7.93
C ARG A 380 34.68 -6.41 7.00
N THR A 381 33.93 -7.19 6.24
CA THR A 381 32.89 -6.70 5.35
C THR A 381 31.54 -6.82 6.05
N PHE A 382 30.76 -5.76 6.02
CA PHE A 382 29.36 -5.77 6.45
C PHE A 382 28.47 -5.53 5.23
N THR A 383 27.47 -6.38 5.06
CA THR A 383 26.62 -6.38 3.86
C THR A 383 25.16 -6.37 4.24
N VAL A 384 24.39 -5.45 3.68
CA VAL A 384 22.92 -5.48 3.66
C VAL A 384 22.51 -6.46 2.56
N ALA A 385 22.02 -7.65 2.94
CA ALA A 385 21.76 -8.71 1.96
C ALA A 385 20.51 -8.44 1.08
N LYS A 386 19.61 -7.55 1.52
CA LYS A 386 18.39 -7.20 0.78
C LYS A 386 18.56 -5.86 0.08
N GLU A 387 18.18 -5.81 -1.20
CA GLU A 387 18.04 -4.55 -1.95
C GLU A 387 16.91 -3.68 -1.38
N TRP A 388 17.04 -2.37 -1.55
CA TRP A 388 16.03 -1.40 -1.12
C TRP A 388 15.90 -0.24 -2.11
N ASP A 389 14.76 0.44 -2.06
CA ASP A 389 14.47 1.64 -2.83
C ASP A 389 15.10 2.85 -2.14
N ARG A 390 16.15 3.38 -2.76
CA ARG A 390 16.91 4.54 -2.30
C ARG A 390 16.11 5.86 -2.35
N ASN A 391 14.95 5.88 -2.99
CA ASN A 391 14.03 7.03 -2.96
C ASN A 391 13.12 7.02 -1.73
N LEU A 392 12.86 5.83 -1.18
CA LEU A 392 12.00 5.67 0.00
C LEU A 392 12.81 5.54 1.29
N THR A 393 14.05 5.08 1.19
CA THR A 393 14.87 4.79 2.36
C THR A 393 16.34 5.09 2.14
N LYS A 394 16.99 5.55 3.20
CA LYS A 394 18.43 5.81 3.24
C LYS A 394 19.05 4.95 4.33
N VAL A 395 20.20 4.33 4.04
CA VAL A 395 20.98 3.57 5.03
C VAL A 395 22.23 4.37 5.39
N GLU A 396 22.40 4.69 6.66
CA GLU A 396 23.55 5.41 7.19
C GLU A 396 24.35 4.52 8.13
N TRP A 397 25.67 4.52 7.99
CA TRP A 397 26.56 3.68 8.79
C TRP A 397 27.38 4.51 9.76
N PHE A 398 27.62 3.93 10.94
CA PHE A 398 28.36 4.52 12.03
C PHE A 398 29.42 3.56 12.52
N LEU A 399 30.64 4.05 12.69
CA LEU A 399 31.75 3.37 13.35
C LEU A 399 31.98 4.04 14.70
N ASN A 400 31.89 3.29 15.80
CA ASN A 400 32.03 3.81 17.16
C ASN A 400 31.13 5.03 17.43
N GLY A 401 29.89 4.97 16.94
CA GLY A 401 28.92 6.06 17.06
C GLY A 401 29.17 7.27 16.14
N SER A 402 30.29 7.31 15.42
CA SER A 402 30.60 8.37 14.45
C SER A 402 30.13 8.01 13.06
N LYS A 403 29.29 8.87 12.46
CA LYS A 403 28.76 8.67 11.11
C LYS A 403 29.89 8.64 10.07
N GLN A 404 29.81 7.71 9.14
CA GLN A 404 30.74 7.60 8.02
C GLN A 404 30.03 8.03 6.72
N ASP A 405 30.17 9.29 6.32
CA ASP A 405 29.40 9.83 5.18
C ASP A 405 29.65 9.07 3.87
N GLY A 406 30.90 8.64 3.63
CA GLY A 406 31.26 7.83 2.46
C GLY A 406 30.65 6.44 2.41
N TRP A 407 30.04 5.97 3.50
CA TRP A 407 29.35 4.68 3.59
C TRP A 407 27.84 4.82 3.37
N THR A 408 27.30 6.04 3.29
CA THR A 408 25.87 6.27 3.10
C THR A 408 25.36 5.56 1.84
N ASN A 409 24.26 4.82 1.98
CA ASN A 409 23.61 4.02 0.93
C ASN A 409 24.46 2.92 0.28
N GLN A 410 25.61 2.59 0.87
CA GLN A 410 26.38 1.42 0.46
C GLN A 410 25.70 0.16 1.01
N SER A 411 25.44 -0.80 0.12
CA SER A 411 24.96 -2.14 0.49
C SER A 411 26.09 -2.99 1.09
N GLU A 412 27.34 -2.60 0.85
CA GLU A 412 28.53 -3.23 1.40
C GLU A 412 29.50 -2.17 1.92
N ILE A 413 29.98 -2.34 3.15
CA ILE A 413 31.05 -1.53 3.73
C ILE A 413 32.19 -2.43 4.20
N ILE A 414 33.43 -1.93 4.10
CA ILE A 414 34.62 -2.68 4.49
C ILE A 414 35.35 -1.90 5.57
N VAL A 415 35.65 -2.58 6.67
CA VAL A 415 36.39 -2.05 7.81
C VAL A 415 37.75 -2.75 7.86
N ASP A 416 38.82 -1.96 7.81
CA ASP A 416 40.18 -2.43 8.04
C ASP A 416 40.47 -2.39 9.54
N GLU A 417 40.40 -3.55 10.20
CA GLU A 417 40.54 -3.67 11.65
C GLU A 417 41.96 -3.26 12.12
N ASN A 418 42.98 -3.25 11.25
CA ASN A 418 44.32 -2.75 11.61
C ASN A 418 44.38 -1.23 11.79
N LYS A 419 43.42 -0.50 11.21
CA LYS A 419 43.34 0.96 11.30
C LYS A 419 42.47 1.41 12.47
N ILE A 420 41.87 0.47 13.19
CA ILE A 420 41.09 0.75 14.39
C ILE A 420 42.05 0.80 15.58
N ALA A 421 42.14 1.96 16.22
CA ALA A 421 43.01 2.16 17.39
C ALA A 421 42.52 1.40 18.63
N GLU A 422 41.22 1.09 18.69
CA GLU A 422 40.57 0.40 19.81
C GLU A 422 40.49 -1.11 19.57
N ASN A 423 40.73 -1.91 20.61
CA ASN A 423 40.61 -3.39 20.52
C ASN A 423 39.15 -3.88 20.39
N ILE A 424 38.18 -2.98 20.56
CA ILE A 424 36.74 -3.24 20.44
C ILE A 424 36.15 -2.07 19.66
N TYR A 425 35.32 -2.37 18.67
CA TYR A 425 34.59 -1.35 17.92
C TYR A 425 33.15 -1.79 17.70
N SER A 426 32.28 -0.81 17.43
CA SER A 426 30.88 -1.03 17.09
C SER A 426 30.58 -0.51 15.69
N ILE A 427 29.78 -1.27 14.96
CA ILE A 427 29.17 -0.85 13.70
C ILE A 427 27.67 -0.78 13.93
N LYS A 428 27.07 0.34 13.55
CA LYS A 428 25.62 0.54 13.53
C LYS A 428 25.20 0.96 12.13
N ALA A 429 24.15 0.35 11.61
CA ALA A 429 23.42 0.87 10.46
C ALA A 429 22.09 1.45 10.94
N GLU A 430 21.71 2.61 10.43
CA GLU A 430 20.42 3.23 10.65
C GLU A 430 19.67 3.34 9.34
N LEU A 431 18.41 2.89 9.33
CA LEU A 431 17.48 3.08 8.23
C LEU A 431 16.68 4.35 8.48
N THR A 432 16.74 5.29 7.55
CA THR A 432 15.95 6.52 7.55
C THR A 432 14.87 6.42 6.48
N ASP A 433 13.62 6.62 6.88
CA ASP A 433 12.50 6.84 5.96
C ASP A 433 12.61 8.20 5.25
N LEU A 434 12.35 8.19 3.95
CA LEU A 434 12.29 9.39 3.10
C LEU A 434 10.86 9.68 2.62
N SER A 435 9.88 8.85 2.98
CA SER A 435 8.47 8.99 2.58
C SER A 435 7.76 10.18 3.23
N SER A 436 8.29 10.68 4.36
CA SER A 436 7.70 11.68 5.27
C SER A 436 6.51 11.20 6.11
N TYR A 437 6.17 9.91 6.05
CA TYR A 437 5.05 9.34 6.78
C TYR A 437 5.38 8.92 8.21
N ILE A 438 6.66 8.78 8.55
CA ILE A 438 7.09 8.40 9.89
C ILE A 438 7.60 9.64 10.62
N LYS A 439 6.90 10.02 11.70
CA LYS A 439 7.31 11.07 12.65
C LYS A 439 7.84 10.50 13.97
N ASN A 440 7.50 9.26 14.32
CA ASN A 440 7.97 8.65 15.55
C ASN A 440 9.51 8.45 15.49
N PRO A 441 10.29 9.13 16.35
CA PRO A 441 11.75 9.02 16.34
C PRO A 441 12.27 7.65 16.81
N HIS A 442 11.42 6.83 17.44
CA HIS A 442 11.77 5.51 17.96
C HIS A 442 11.15 4.35 17.16
N ALA A 443 10.47 4.64 16.05
CA ALA A 443 9.67 3.67 15.32
C ALA A 443 10.45 2.40 14.91
N TYR A 444 11.74 2.55 14.63
CA TYR A 444 12.60 1.45 14.19
C TYR A 444 13.12 0.54 15.31
N SER A 445 13.05 1.00 16.57
CA SER A 445 13.49 0.19 17.72
C SER A 445 12.52 -0.93 18.09
N ALA A 446 11.30 -0.89 17.51
CA ALA A 446 10.27 -1.91 17.67
C ALA A 446 10.47 -3.15 16.76
N PHE A 447 11.33 -3.05 15.74
CA PHE A 447 11.69 -4.17 14.88
C PHE A 447 12.85 -4.94 15.53
N LYS A 448 12.53 -5.89 16.41
CA LYS A 448 13.50 -6.83 17.00
C LYS A 448 13.39 -8.19 16.36
#